data_AF-A0A8B8F8E6-F1
#
_entry.id   AF-A0A8B8F8E6-F1
#
_cell.length_a   1.000
_cell.length_b   1.000
_cell.length_c   1.000
_cell.angle_alpha   90.00
_cell.angle_beta   90.00
_cell.angle_gamma   90.00
#
_symmetry.space_group_name_H-M   'P 1'
#
loop_
_entity.id
_entity.type
_entity.pdbx_description
1 polymer ?
#
loop_
_entity_poly.entity_id
_entity_poly.type
_entity_poly.pdbx_seq_one_letter_code
_entity_poly.pdbx_strand_id
1 'polypeptide(L)'
;MLYKHEGQSFDDFLTELKTLAATCEYKEEDNMIRDRIVFGVKDPEIKDKLLTISNLTMDKAEEICKTTEATKQELQEMATSTEVHMVKMKSTVNDKGTSRKY
;
A
#
# COMPACT_ATOMS: atom_id res chain seq x y z
N MET A 1 1.38 -21.76 -2.11
CA MET A 1 1.04 -20.78 -1.05
C MET A 1 0.38 -19.59 -1.74
N LEU A 2 -0.75 -19.11 -1.22
CA LEU A 2 -1.37 -17.85 -1.69
C LEU A 2 -0.53 -16.67 -1.21
N TYR A 3 -0.32 -15.69 -2.09
CA TYR A 3 0.38 -14.44 -1.80
C TYR A 3 -0.43 -13.29 -2.34
N LYS A 4 -0.39 -12.13 -1.66
CA LYS A 4 -0.98 -10.91 -2.20
C LYS A 4 -0.30 -10.55 -3.52
N HIS A 5 -1.08 -10.38 -4.58
CA HIS A 5 -0.60 -9.95 -5.89
C HIS A 5 -0.44 -8.42 -5.94
N GLU A 6 0.42 -7.93 -6.83
CA GLU A 6 0.54 -6.48 -7.07
C GLU A 6 -0.80 -5.95 -7.62
N GLY A 7 -1.34 -4.92 -6.99
CA GLY A 7 -2.65 -4.34 -7.34
C GLY A 7 -3.87 -5.09 -6.77
N GLN A 8 -3.70 -6.25 -6.14
CA GLN A 8 -4.79 -6.89 -5.39
C GLN A 8 -5.03 -6.13 -4.08
N SER A 9 -6.28 -5.83 -3.75
CA SER A 9 -6.62 -5.24 -2.46
C SER A 9 -6.36 -6.22 -1.32
N PHE A 10 -6.13 -5.72 -0.12
CA PHE A 10 -6.02 -6.62 1.03
C PHE A 10 -7.32 -7.39 1.31
N ASP A 11 -8.48 -6.78 1.08
CA ASP A 11 -9.79 -7.41 1.30
C ASP A 11 -10.03 -8.61 0.37
N ASP A 12 -9.65 -8.50 -0.91
CA ASP A 12 -9.75 -9.62 -1.86
C ASP A 12 -8.85 -10.78 -1.43
N PHE A 13 -7.61 -10.46 -1.05
CA PHE A 13 -6.66 -11.44 -0.57
C PHE A 13 -7.16 -12.16 0.70
N LEU A 14 -7.75 -11.41 1.64
CA LEU A 14 -8.32 -11.98 2.86
C LEU A 14 -9.54 -12.86 2.58
N THR A 15 -10.37 -12.47 1.61
CA THR A 15 -11.55 -13.24 1.19
C THR A 15 -11.14 -14.57 0.56
N GLU A 16 -10.12 -14.58 -0.30
CA GLU A 16 -9.55 -15.81 -0.86
C GLU A 16 -8.99 -16.72 0.23
N LEU A 17 -8.27 -16.16 1.22
CA LEU A 17 -7.75 -16.92 2.35
C LEU A 17 -8.86 -17.54 3.20
N LYS A 18 -9.90 -16.77 3.55
CA LYS A 18 -11.08 -17.26 4.30
C LYS A 18 -11.82 -18.34 3.53
N THR A 19 -11.99 -18.16 2.22
CA THR A 19 -12.63 -19.18 1.37
C THR A 19 -11.83 -20.48 1.36
N LEU A 20 -10.51 -20.40 1.21
CA LEU A 20 -9.64 -21.58 1.23
C LEU A 20 -9.62 -22.22 2.62
N ALA A 21 -9.56 -21.42 3.68
CA ALA A 21 -9.57 -21.91 5.05
C ALA A 21 -10.89 -22.63 5.37
N ALA A 22 -12.04 -22.11 4.92
CA ALA A 22 -13.34 -22.74 5.07
C ALA A 22 -13.46 -24.10 4.34
N THR A 23 -12.69 -24.33 3.26
CA THR A 23 -12.63 -25.65 2.61
C THR A 23 -11.81 -26.68 3.38
N CYS A 24 -11.08 -26.26 4.40
CA CYS A 24 -10.28 -27.11 5.26
C CYS A 24 -10.89 -27.12 6.66
N GLU A 25 -11.15 -28.29 7.23
CA GLU A 25 -11.72 -28.43 8.58
C GLU A 25 -10.70 -28.09 9.69
N TYR A 26 -10.14 -26.87 9.67
CA TYR A 26 -9.20 -26.41 10.68
C TYR A 26 -9.93 -26.12 11.99
N LYS A 27 -9.40 -26.66 13.10
CA LYS A 27 -9.90 -26.35 14.45
C LYS A 27 -9.61 -24.91 14.89
N GLU A 28 -8.54 -24.32 14.35
CA GLU A 28 -8.08 -22.96 14.65
C GLU A 28 -7.89 -22.19 13.34
N GLU A 29 -9.00 -21.93 12.65
CA GLU A 29 -9.02 -21.25 11.35
C GLU A 29 -8.32 -19.88 11.41
N ASP A 30 -8.59 -19.09 12.46
CA ASP A 30 -8.01 -17.76 12.64
C ASP A 30 -6.49 -17.78 12.77
N ASN A 31 -5.93 -18.76 13.48
CA ASN A 31 -4.48 -18.88 13.63
C ASN A 31 -3.84 -19.20 12.27
N MET A 32 -4.45 -20.10 11.50
CA MET A 32 -3.97 -20.47 10.17
C MET A 32 -4.01 -19.28 9.21
N ILE A 33 -5.14 -18.57 9.14
CA ILE A 33 -5.29 -17.40 8.27
C ILE A 33 -4.31 -16.29 8.69
N ARG A 34 -4.12 -16.06 9.99
CA ARG A 34 -3.15 -15.06 10.48
C ARG A 34 -1.73 -15.38 10.01
N ASP A 35 -1.31 -16.63 10.18
CA ASP A 35 0.02 -17.05 9.74
C ASP A 35 0.14 -16.89 8.21
N ARG A 36 -0.93 -17.22 7.46
CA ARG A 36 -1.00 -16.98 6.00
C ARG A 36 -0.91 -15.50 5.63
N ILE A 37 -1.50 -14.60 6.41
CA ILE A 37 -1.37 -13.15 6.19
C ILE A 37 0.09 -12.73 6.36
N VAL A 38 0.74 -13.12 7.47
CA VAL A 38 2.14 -12.76 7.76
C VAL A 38 3.10 -13.25 6.67
N PHE A 39 2.91 -14.48 6.17
CA PHE A 39 3.76 -15.02 5.10
C PHE A 39 3.34 -14.55 3.69
N GLY A 40 2.06 -14.29 3.47
CA GLY A 40 1.46 -13.98 2.17
C GLY A 40 1.59 -12.52 1.77
N VAL A 41 1.77 -11.61 2.74
CA VAL A 41 2.05 -10.19 2.48
C VAL A 41 3.51 -10.02 2.05
N LYS A 42 3.69 -9.37 0.90
CA LYS A 42 5.00 -9.02 0.33
C LYS A 42 5.53 -7.67 0.78
N ASP A 43 4.65 -6.79 1.24
CA ASP A 43 5.01 -5.46 1.67
C ASP A 43 5.87 -5.52 2.94
N PRO A 44 7.13 -5.08 2.90
CA PRO A 44 8.04 -5.22 4.03
C PRO A 44 7.61 -4.38 5.23
N GLU A 45 6.94 -3.25 5.04
CA GLU A 45 6.48 -2.39 6.12
C GLU A 45 5.29 -3.01 6.86
N ILE A 46 4.33 -3.56 6.10
CA ILE A 46 3.21 -4.31 6.71
C ILE A 46 3.76 -5.52 7.46
N LYS A 47 4.72 -6.24 6.87
CA LYS A 47 5.32 -7.42 7.49
C LYS A 47 6.05 -7.09 8.79
N ASP A 48 6.81 -6.00 8.81
CA ASP A 48 7.51 -5.52 10.01
C ASP A 48 6.52 -5.16 11.14
N LYS A 49 5.45 -4.43 10.81
CA LYS A 49 4.37 -4.10 11.77
C LYS A 49 3.70 -5.35 12.34
N LEU A 50 3.37 -6.32 11.48
CA LEU A 50 2.76 -7.58 11.91
C LEU A 50 3.67 -8.39 12.84
N LEU A 51 4.97 -8.47 12.53
CA LEU A 51 5.95 -9.23 13.32
C LEU A 51 6.32 -8.57 14.65
N THR A 52 6.11 -7.26 14.78
CA THR A 52 6.42 -6.50 16.01
C THR A 52 5.33 -6.67 17.08
N ILE A 53 4.11 -7.07 16.70
CA ILE A 53 2.99 -7.20 17.65
C ILE A 53 3.03 -8.54 18.37
N SER A 54 3.21 -8.46 19.70
CA SER A 54 3.04 -9.61 20.58
C SER A 54 1.57 -10.04 20.63
N ASN A 55 1.33 -11.37 20.54
CA ASN A 55 -0.01 -11.96 20.50
C ASN A 55 -0.89 -11.35 19.41
N LEU A 56 -0.39 -11.36 18.16
CA LEU A 56 -1.14 -10.92 16.99
C LEU A 56 -2.45 -11.70 16.88
N THR A 57 -3.58 -10.98 16.91
CA THR A 57 -4.93 -11.51 16.68
C THR A 57 -5.33 -11.28 15.22
N MET A 58 -6.36 -12.00 14.75
CA MET A 58 -6.91 -11.81 13.40
C MET A 58 -7.30 -10.36 13.14
N ASP A 59 -8.10 -9.78 14.05
CA ASP A 59 -8.61 -8.41 13.93
C ASP A 59 -7.48 -7.39 13.80
N LYS A 60 -6.41 -7.54 14.60
CA LYS A 60 -5.24 -6.66 14.52
C LYS A 60 -4.50 -6.81 13.21
N ALA A 61 -4.33 -8.04 12.72
CA ALA A 61 -3.67 -8.28 11.45
C ALA A 61 -4.46 -7.64 10.29
N GLU A 62 -5.78 -7.74 10.31
CA GLU A 62 -6.67 -7.11 9.33
C GLU A 62 -6.59 -5.58 9.41
N GLU A 63 -6.67 -5.01 10.61
CA GLU A 63 -6.55 -3.56 10.84
C GLU A 63 -5.24 -3.00 10.30
N ILE A 64 -4.10 -3.60 10.65
CA ILE A 64 -2.77 -3.12 10.23
C ILE A 64 -2.63 -3.11 8.72
N CYS A 65 -3.08 -4.18 8.06
CA CYS A 65 -3.01 -4.30 6.62
C CYS A 65 -3.88 -3.23 5.94
N LYS A 66 -5.14 -3.07 6.38
CA LYS A 66 -6.07 -2.07 5.85
C LYS A 66 -5.58 -0.65 6.07
N THR A 67 -5.19 -0.31 7.29
CA THR A 67 -4.73 1.04 7.63
C THR A 67 -3.44 1.37 6.88
N THR A 68 -2.50 0.43 6.78
CA THR A 68 -1.24 0.69 6.05
C THR A 68 -1.48 0.84 4.54
N GLU A 69 -2.38 0.05 3.95
CA GLU A 69 -2.75 0.17 2.53
C GLU A 69 -3.45 1.51 2.25
N ALA A 70 -4.41 1.91 3.09
CA ALA A 70 -5.09 3.19 2.98
C ALA A 70 -4.13 4.37 3.15
N THR A 71 -3.27 4.36 4.17
CA THR A 71 -2.27 5.42 4.39
C THR A 71 -1.31 5.54 3.21
N LYS A 72 -0.89 4.42 2.59
CA LYS A 72 -0.03 4.46 1.40
C LYS A 72 -0.73 5.09 0.22
N GLN A 73 -1.99 4.74 0.00
CA GLN A 73 -2.80 5.32 -1.06
C GLN A 73 -2.97 6.84 -0.84
N GLU A 74 -3.34 7.27 0.36
CA GLU A 74 -3.48 8.69 0.70
C GLU A 74 -2.16 9.46 0.51
N LEU A 75 -1.03 8.90 0.98
CA LEU A 75 0.28 9.53 0.79
C LEU A 75 0.67 9.65 -0.68
N GLN A 76 0.35 8.66 -1.50
CA GLN A 76 0.59 8.70 -2.95
C GLN A 76 -0.27 9.76 -3.65
N GLU A 77 -1.54 9.88 -3.27
CA GLU A 77 -2.46 10.92 -3.76
C GLU A 77 -1.99 12.33 -3.34
N MET A 78 -1.51 12.47 -2.10
CA MET A 78 -0.93 13.73 -1.62
C MET A 78 0.34 14.11 -2.39
N ALA A 79 1.26 13.15 -2.60
CA ALA A 79 2.52 13.39 -3.31
C ALA A 79 2.28 13.81 -4.77
N THR A 80 1.36 13.15 -5.46
CA THR A 80 0.99 13.47 -6.85
C THR A 80 0.30 14.84 -6.98
N SER A 81 -0.44 15.28 -5.96
CA SER A 81 -1.06 16.61 -5.92
C SER A 81 -0.02 17.74 -5.78
N THR A 82 1.10 17.51 -5.09
CA THR A 82 2.20 18.49 -4.94
C THR A 82 3.02 18.73 -6.22
N GLU A 83 3.15 17.75 -7.12
CA GLU A 83 3.94 17.93 -8.35
C GLU A 83 3.25 18.85 -9.38
N VAL A 84 1.92 18.97 -9.33
CA VAL A 84 1.15 19.81 -10.26
C VAL A 84 1.30 21.32 -9.95
N HIS A 85 1.77 21.69 -8.76
CA HIS A 85 1.88 23.10 -8.37
C HIS A 85 3.20 23.79 -8.77
N MET A 86 4.24 23.05 -9.21
CA MET A 86 5.55 23.64 -9.51
C MET A 86 5.74 24.11 -10.97
N VAL A 87 4.80 23.82 -11.88
CA VAL A 87 4.99 24.02 -13.34
C VAL A 87 4.51 25.40 -13.87
N LYS A 88 3.93 26.29 -13.06
CA LYS A 88 3.34 27.56 -13.56
C LYS A 88 4.14 28.85 -13.38
N MET A 89 5.43 28.80 -13.01
CA MET A 89 6.22 30.03 -12.78
C MET A 89 7.58 30.12 -13.50
N LYS A 90 7.74 29.49 -14.67
CA LYS A 90 8.87 29.80 -15.57
C LYS A 90 8.43 29.79 -17.03
N SER A 91 7.84 30.90 -17.50
CA SER A 91 7.90 31.32 -18.92
C SER A 91 7.15 32.65 -19.13
N THR A 92 7.75 33.79 -18.77
CA THR A 92 7.49 35.10 -19.44
C THR A 92 8.57 36.12 -19.06
N VAL A 93 9.68 36.17 -19.80
CA VAL A 93 10.28 37.44 -20.25
C VAL A 93 10.91 37.19 -21.60
N ASN A 94 10.18 37.57 -22.65
CA ASN A 94 10.71 37.78 -23.98
C ASN A 94 10.79 39.30 -24.13
N ASP A 95 11.99 39.87 -24.29
CA ASP A 95 12.13 41.22 -24.82
C ASP A 95 13.14 41.20 -25.98
N LYS A 96 12.70 41.76 -27.10
CA LYS A 96 13.39 41.74 -28.39
C LYS A 96 14.12 43.07 -28.59
N GLY A 97 15.37 42.97 -29.03
CA GLY A 97 15.94 43.87 -30.04
C GLY A 97 17.00 44.85 -29.56
N THR A 98 18.16 44.86 -30.22
CA THR A 98 18.48 45.80 -31.31
C THR A 98 19.99 45.79 -31.59
N SER A 99 20.32 45.80 -32.88
CA SER A 99 21.64 45.91 -33.50
C SER A 99 22.48 47.13 -33.03
N ARG A 100 23.79 46.95 -32.77
CA ARG A 100 24.85 47.84 -33.30
C ARG A 100 26.29 47.34 -33.08
N LYS A 101 27.01 47.34 -34.21
CA LYS A 101 28.45 47.40 -34.49
C LYS A 101 29.42 47.71 -33.34
N TYR A 102 30.55 47.02 -33.32
CA TYR A 102 31.90 47.58 -33.59
C TYR A 102 32.74 46.53 -34.33
#